data_AF-A0A0B1SLT2-F1
#
_entry.id   AF-A0A0B1SLT2-F1
#
_cell.length_a   1.000
_cell.length_b   1.000
_cell.length_c   1.000
_cell.angle_alpha   90.00
_cell.angle_beta   90.00
_cell.angle_gamma   90.00
#
_symmetry.space_group_name_H-M   'P 1'
#
loop_
_entity.id
_entity.type
_entity.pdbx_description
1 polymer ?
#
loop_
_entity_poly.entity_id
_entity_poly.type
_entity_poly.pdbx_seq_one_letter_code
_entity_poly.pdbx_strand_id
1 'polypeptide(L)'
;MLHFLNMCSPREETVKLMWDCASSRHDHLECCKKKNVLPACLQYCESTHAVPADYLNHLVCLQNFNAIRDCFRDHLEKHPNIFGDN
;
A
#
# COMPACT_ATOMS: atom_id res chain seq x y z
N MET A 1 -9.25 -11.42 2.60
CA MET A 1 -9.91 -11.43 1.28
C MET A 1 -9.57 -10.11 0.60
N LEU A 2 -8.89 -10.11 -0.55
CA LEU A 2 -8.32 -8.94 -1.22
C LEU A 2 -9.37 -8.07 -1.96
N HIS A 3 -10.64 -8.12 -1.56
CA HIS A 3 -11.75 -7.55 -2.33
C HIS A 3 -11.69 -6.04 -2.52
N PHE A 4 -11.15 -5.27 -1.56
CA PHE A 4 -11.02 -3.82 -1.75
C PHE A 4 -10.02 -3.49 -2.87
N LEU A 5 -9.02 -4.34 -3.14
CA LEU A 5 -8.12 -4.13 -4.28
C LEU A 5 -8.82 -4.26 -5.64
N ASN A 6 -10.06 -4.77 -5.68
CA ASN A 6 -10.84 -4.80 -6.91
C ASN A 6 -11.14 -3.40 -7.46
N MET A 7 -11.24 -2.38 -6.61
CA MET A 7 -11.36 -0.98 -7.04
C MET A 7 -10.09 -0.47 -7.75
N CYS A 8 -8.98 -1.18 -7.56
CA CYS A 8 -7.68 -0.93 -8.18
C CYS A 8 -7.32 -1.97 -9.26
N SER A 9 -8.27 -2.83 -9.66
CA SER A 9 -8.11 -3.86 -10.70
C SER A 9 -8.38 -3.29 -12.10
N PRO A 10 -7.81 -3.89 -13.16
CA PRO A 10 -6.85 -3.23 -14.05
C PRO A 10 -7.43 -2.07 -14.89
N ARG A 11 -6.83 -0.88 -14.72
CA ARG A 11 -6.59 0.08 -15.82
C ARG A 11 -5.13 -0.11 -16.24
N GLU A 12 -4.86 -1.04 -17.15
CA GLU A 12 -3.54 -1.34 -17.75
C GLU A 12 -2.29 -1.45 -16.81
N GLU A 13 -2.09 -2.67 -16.30
CA GLU A 13 -0.87 -3.51 -16.43
C GLU A 13 0.27 -3.60 -15.38
N THR A 14 0.41 -2.78 -14.32
CA THR A 14 1.55 -2.99 -13.37
C THR A 14 1.17 -3.13 -11.90
N VAL A 15 1.88 -4.01 -11.17
CA VAL A 15 1.83 -4.15 -9.69
C VAL A 15 2.04 -2.79 -9.01
N LYS A 16 2.89 -1.94 -9.60
CA LYS A 16 3.12 -0.56 -9.17
C LYS A 16 1.84 0.29 -9.23
N LEU A 17 1.10 0.24 -10.33
CA LEU A 17 -0.14 1.02 -10.47
C LEU A 17 -1.23 0.56 -9.49
N MET A 18 -1.34 -0.76 -9.29
CA MET A 18 -2.23 -1.31 -8.27
C MET A 18 -1.84 -0.82 -6.87
N TRP A 19 -0.54 -0.77 -6.58
CA TRP A 19 -0.01 -0.25 -5.32
C TRP A 19 -0.32 1.24 -5.14
N ASP A 20 -0.01 2.07 -6.13
CA ASP A 20 -0.28 3.52 -6.12
C ASP A 20 -1.77 3.81 -5.91
N CYS A 21 -2.65 3.02 -6.53
CA CYS A 21 -4.10 3.12 -6.34
C CYS A 21 -4.50 2.77 -4.91
N ALA A 22 -4.07 1.61 -4.42
CA ALA A 22 -4.45 1.13 -3.10
C ALA A 22 -3.92 2.05 -1.99
N SER A 23 -2.72 2.61 -2.17
CA SER A 23 -2.09 3.46 -1.18
C SER A 23 -2.57 4.92 -1.22
N SER A 24 -3.36 5.30 -2.23
CA SER A 24 -3.75 6.69 -2.52
C SER A 24 -2.58 7.67 -2.63
N ARG A 25 -1.34 7.18 -2.86
CA ARG A 25 -0.09 7.92 -2.69
C ARG A 25 -0.02 8.74 -1.39
N HIS A 26 -0.58 8.21 -0.32
CA HIS A 26 -0.65 8.86 0.99
C HIS A 26 0.45 8.34 1.93
N ASP A 27 0.80 9.13 2.95
CA ASP A 27 1.73 8.68 3.98
C ASP A 27 1.00 7.80 5.01
N HIS A 28 1.36 6.51 5.07
CA HIS A 28 0.81 5.54 6.02
C HIS A 28 1.78 5.17 7.15
N LEU A 29 2.89 5.91 7.32
CA LEU A 29 3.94 5.60 8.30
C LEU A 29 3.38 5.45 9.72
N GLU A 30 2.52 6.36 10.16
CA GLU A 30 1.95 6.31 11.51
C GLU A 30 1.04 5.10 11.73
N CYS A 31 0.29 4.69 10.70
CA CYS A 31 -0.50 3.46 10.78
C CYS A 31 0.40 2.22 10.84
N CYS A 32 1.42 2.16 9.98
CA CYS A 32 2.34 1.02 9.93
C CYS A 32 3.15 0.85 11.21
N LYS A 33 3.62 1.95 11.82
CA LYS A 33 4.29 1.93 13.13
C LYS A 33 3.38 1.32 14.20
N LYS A 34 2.10 1.72 14.23
CA LYS A 34 1.11 1.17 15.18
C LYS A 34 0.83 -0.32 14.97
N LYS A 35 0.94 -0.80 13.73
CA LYS A 35 0.80 -2.23 13.38
C LYS A 35 2.12 -3.03 13.47
N ASN A 36 3.18 -2.45 14.04
CA ASN A 36 4.50 -3.09 14.21
C ASN A 36 5.15 -3.55 12.91
N VAL A 37 4.95 -2.80 11.82
CA VAL A 37 5.69 -3.05 10.58
C VAL A 37 7.18 -2.84 10.83
N LEU A 38 8.01 -3.78 10.37
CA LEU A 38 9.46 -3.71 10.55
C LEU A 38 10.03 -2.37 10.02
N PRO A 39 11.02 -1.76 10.70
CA PRO A 39 11.61 -0.50 10.26
C PRO A 39 12.11 -0.51 8.80
N ALA A 40 12.73 -1.62 8.37
CA ALA A 40 13.19 -1.80 6.99
C ALA A 40 12.05 -1.84 5.95
N CYS A 41 10.81 -2.11 6.40
CA CYS A 41 9.62 -2.18 5.56
C CYS A 41 8.79 -0.90 5.59
N LEU A 42 9.12 0.09 6.43
CA LEU A 42 8.37 1.36 6.52
C LEU A 42 8.41 2.16 5.21
N GLN A 43 9.43 1.95 4.38
CA GLN A 43 9.51 2.50 3.03
C GLN A 43 8.35 2.08 2.11
N TYR A 44 7.68 0.95 2.42
CA TYR A 44 6.48 0.52 1.68
C TYR A 44 5.20 1.21 2.19
N CYS A 45 5.25 1.81 3.38
CA CYS A 45 4.15 2.57 3.96
C CYS A 45 4.19 4.04 3.57
N GLU A 46 5.40 4.58 3.40
CA GLU A 46 5.65 5.89 2.80
C GLU A 46 5.37 5.77 1.30
N SER A 47 4.11 5.97 0.91
CA SER A 47 3.67 5.77 -0.47
C SER A 47 3.53 7.07 -1.27
N THR A 48 4.04 8.19 -0.75
CA THR A 48 4.02 9.47 -1.48
C THR A 48 4.99 9.45 -2.66
N HIS A 49 6.00 8.57 -2.61
CA HIS A 49 6.96 8.33 -3.69
C HIS A 49 6.87 6.90 -4.22
N ALA A 50 7.51 6.68 -5.38
CA ALA A 50 7.63 5.35 -5.94
C ALA A 50 8.45 4.45 -5.00
N VAL A 51 7.91 3.28 -4.70
CA VAL A 51 8.58 2.25 -3.91
C VAL A 51 9.89 1.85 -4.60
N PRO A 52 11.03 1.81 -3.87
CA PRO A 52 12.31 1.39 -4.43
C PRO A 52 12.25 -0.04 -4.99
N ALA A 53 12.92 -0.29 -6.11
CA ALA A 53 13.04 -1.62 -6.71
C ALA A 53 14.05 -2.52 -5.96
N ASP A 54 13.90 -2.64 -4.64
CA ASP A 54 14.72 -3.51 -3.80
C ASP A 54 14.05 -4.87 -3.61
N TYR A 55 14.44 -5.82 -4.46
CA TYR A 55 13.89 -7.17 -4.48
C TYR A 55 14.15 -7.99 -3.21
N LEU A 56 15.26 -7.76 -2.50
CA LEU A 56 15.57 -8.49 -1.27
C LEU A 56 14.69 -8.01 -0.13
N ASN A 57 14.54 -6.69 0.02
CA ASN A 57 13.64 -6.12 1.00
C ASN A 57 12.17 -6.44 0.68
N HIS A 58 11.78 -6.55 -0.61
CA HIS A 58 10.44 -7.00 -0.97
C HIS A 58 10.10 -8.35 -0.34
N LEU A 59 10.97 -9.36 -0.49
CA LEU A 59 10.73 -10.71 0.04
C LEU A 59 10.63 -10.71 1.57
N VAL A 60 11.53 -10.02 2.26
CA VAL A 60 11.51 -9.91 3.74
C VAL A 60 10.25 -9.20 4.24
N CYS A 61 9.75 -8.22 3.47
CA CYS A 61 8.61 -7.41 3.84
C CYS A 61 7.25 -8.03 3.47
N LEU A 62 7.22 -9.14 2.72
CA LEU A 62 5.99 -9.88 2.44
C LEU A 62 5.23 -10.28 3.71
N GLN A 63 5.94 -10.60 4.81
CA GLN A 63 5.30 -10.92 6.09
C GLN A 63 4.50 -9.73 6.68
N ASN A 64 4.90 -8.49 6.36
CA ASN A 64 4.23 -7.27 6.79
C ASN A 64 3.12 -6.83 5.82
N PHE A 65 2.97 -7.50 4.67
CA PHE A 65 2.02 -7.12 3.63
C PHE A 65 0.59 -6.94 4.16
N ASN A 66 0.12 -7.85 5.03
CA ASN A 66 -1.21 -7.74 5.62
C ASN A 66 -1.38 -6.47 6.47
N ALA A 67 -0.37 -6.11 7.26
CA ALA A 67 -0.40 -4.92 8.11
C ALA A 67 -0.42 -3.64 7.27
N ILE A 68 0.43 -3.57 6.24
CA ILE A 68 0.49 -2.43 5.30
C ILE A 68 -0.83 -2.29 4.55
N ARG A 69 -1.34 -3.40 4.01
CA ARG A 69 -2.61 -3.46 3.29
C ARG A 69 -3.78 -2.99 4.14
N ASP A 70 -3.83 -3.38 5.41
CA ASP A 70 -4.89 -2.92 6.31
C ASP A 70 -4.85 -1.41 6.50
N CYS A 71 -3.67 -0.77 6.56
CA CYS A 71 -3.56 0.68 6.61
C CYS A 71 -4.13 1.36 5.35
N PHE A 72 -3.86 0.79 4.18
CA PHE A 72 -4.40 1.28 2.91
C PHE A 72 -5.92 1.19 2.88
N ARG A 73 -6.49 0.06 3.30
CA ARG A 73 -7.94 -0.11 3.45
C ARG A 73 -8.53 0.92 4.41
N ASP A 74 -7.96 1.06 5.60
CA ASP A 74 -8.48 1.97 6.64
C ASP A 74 -8.47 3.45 6.18
N HIS A 75 -7.56 3.81 5.26
CA HIS A 75 -7.54 5.12 4.59
C HIS A 75 -8.65 5.25 3.54
N LEU A 76 -8.80 4.22 2.68
CA LEU A 76 -9.79 4.19 1.60
C LEU A 76 -11.24 4.13 2.11
N GLU A 77 -11.47 3.62 3.32
CA GLU A 77 -12.80 3.71 3.97
C GLU A 77 -13.28 5.15 4.21
N LYS A 78 -12.35 6.13 4.18
CA LYS A 78 -12.62 7.54 4.52
C LYS A 78 -12.28 8.50 3.38
N HIS A 79 -11.54 8.04 2.37
CA HIS A 79 -11.02 8.87 1.30
C HIS A 79 -11.04 8.09 -0.02
N PRO A 80 -11.30 8.75 -1.16
CA PRO A 80 -11.19 8.11 -2.45
C PRO A 80 -9.75 7.70 -2.78
N ASN A 81 -9.63 6.74 -3.70
CA ASN A 81 -8.35 6.41 -4.32
C ASN A 81 -7.87 7.57 -5.23
N ILE A 82 -6.67 7.43 -5.82
CA ILE A 82 -6.10 8.45 -6.73
C ILE A 82 -6.94 8.73 -7.99
N PHE A 83 -7.91 7.87 -8.31
CA PHE A 83 -8.82 8.01 -9.46
C PHE A 83 -10.19 8.57 -9.07
N GLY A 84 -10.46 8.77 -7.77
CA GLY A 84 -11.75 9.25 -7.29
C GLY A 84 -12.77 8.15 -7.00
N ASP A 85 -12.39 6.87 -7.08
CA ASP A 85 -13.31 5.76 -6.81
C ASP A 85 -13.46 5.53 -5.28
N ASN A 86 -14.66 5.13 -4.85
CA ASN A 86 -15.01 4.77 -3.46
C ASN A 86 -15.84 3.48 -3.43
#